data_AF-A0A1F7BRR1-F1
#
_entry.id   AF-A0A1F7BRR1-F1
#
_cell.length_a   1.000
_cell.length_b   1.000
_cell.length_c   1.000
_cell.angle_alpha   90.00
_cell.angle_beta   90.00
_cell.angle_gamma   90.00
#
_symmetry.space_group_name_H-M   'P 1'
#
loop_
_entity.id
_entity.type
_entity.pdbx_description
1 polymer ?
#
loop_
_entity_poly.entity_id
_entity_poly.type
_entity_poly.pdbx_seq_one_letter_code
_entity_poly.pdbx_strand_id
1 'polypeptide(L)' 'MESVDRLEELKRDLAEVIQEKFIDEWLQKPNGAFDGRTPIDLIQSGESLRIRKMIHELRSGQPR' A
#
# COMPACT_ATOMS: atom_id res chain seq x y z
N MET A 1 -18.33 -5.11 0.22
CA MET A 1 -18.11 -4.11 -0.84
C MET A 1 -17.02 -3.10 -0.46
N GLU A 2 -16.82 -2.77 0.82
CA GLU A 2 -15.82 -1.76 1.26
C GLU A 2 -14.34 -2.07 1.00
N SER A 3 -13.93 -3.34 0.92
CA SER A 3 -12.51 -3.69 0.72
C SER A 3 -12.03 -3.56 -0.73
N VAL A 4 -12.94 -3.60 -1.71
CA VAL A 4 -12.61 -3.48 -3.14
C VAL A 4 -12.35 -2.02 -3.50
N ASP A 5 -13.21 -1.09 -3.07
CA ASP A 5 -12.99 0.35 -3.24
C ASP A 5 -11.66 0.81 -2.62
N ARG A 6 -11.35 0.35 -1.41
CA ARG A 6 -10.07 0.68 -0.75
C ARG A 6 -8.86 0.19 -1.52
N LEU A 7 -8.94 -0.97 -2.18
CA LEU A 7 -7.84 -1.49 -2.99
C LEU A 7 -7.60 -0.60 -4.22
N GLU A 8 -8.67 -0.22 -4.91
CA GLU A 8 -8.58 0.62 -6.12
C GLU A 8 -8.13 2.06 -5.82
N GLU A 9 -8.56 2.64 -4.69
CA GLU A 9 -7.99 3.90 -4.20
C GLU A 9 -6.49 3.78 -3.94
N LEU A 10 -6.07 2.70 -3.28
CA LEU A 10 -4.68 2.50 -2.87
C LEU A 10 -3.77 2.22 -4.06
N LYS A 11 -4.25 1.50 -5.08
CA LYS A 11 -3.55 1.34 -6.36
C LYS A 11 -3.33 2.68 -7.04
N ARG A 12 -4.34 3.56 -7.06
CA ARG A 12 -4.21 4.92 -7.62
C ARG A 12 -3.17 5.75 -6.88
N ASP A 13 -3.20 5.74 -5.55
CA ASP A 13 -2.22 6.45 -4.73
C ASP A 13 -0.79 5.90 -4.93
N LEU A 14 -0.63 4.58 -5.10
CA LEU A 14 0.67 3.95 -5.38
C LEU A 14 1.19 4.28 -6.78
N ALA A 15 0.33 4.41 -7.78
CA ALA A 15 0.71 4.75 -9.14
C ALA A 15 1.37 6.13 -9.25
N GLU A 16 1.15 7.01 -8.26
CA GLU A 16 1.82 8.32 -8.20
C GLU A 16 3.27 8.24 -7.69
N VAL A 17 3.66 7.13 -7.03
CA VAL A 17 5.01 6.96 -6.45
C VAL A 17 5.85 5.88 -7.12
N ILE A 18 5.21 4.86 -7.70
CA ILE A 18 5.89 3.78 -8.41
C ILE A 18 5.22 3.49 -9.76
N GLN A 19 5.92 2.79 -10.65
CA GLN A 19 5.35 2.39 -11.94
C GLN A 19 4.23 1.36 -11.73
N GLU A 20 3.13 1.51 -12.46
CA GLU A 20 1.93 0.68 -12.35
C GLU A 20 2.22 -0.83 -12.42
N LYS A 21 3.16 -1.24 -13.27
CA LYS A 21 3.56 -2.65 -13.43
C LYS A 21 4.11 -3.30 -12.16
N PHE A 22 4.57 -2.50 -11.19
CA PHE A 22 5.09 -2.99 -9.91
C PHE A 22 4.05 -2.97 -8.80
N ILE A 23 2.87 -2.39 -9.02
CA ILE A 23 1.86 -2.24 -7.97
C ILE A 23 1.35 -3.60 -7.50
N ASP A 24 0.99 -4.50 -8.43
CA ASP A 24 0.50 -5.83 -8.05
C ASP A 24 1.57 -6.65 -7.32
N GLU A 25 2.83 -6.58 -7.76
CA GLU A 25 3.95 -7.22 -7.05
C GLU A 25 4.12 -6.63 -5.64
N TRP A 26 4.10 -5.30 -5.52
CA TRP A 26 4.27 -4.62 -4.24
C TRP A 26 3.17 -5.00 -3.25
N LEU A 27 1.92 -5.09 -3.71
CA LEU A 27 0.76 -5.48 -2.90
C LEU A 27 0.84 -6.91 -2.35
N GLN A 28 1.56 -7.79 -3.05
CA GLN A 28 1.74 -9.20 -2.67
C GLN A 28 3.07 -9.47 -1.98
N LYS A 29 3.99 -8.50 -1.95
CA LYS A 29 5.31 -8.67 -1.36
C LYS A 29 5.29 -8.45 0.16
N PRO A 30 5.84 -9.38 0.95
CA PRO A 30 6.09 -9.16 2.37
C PRO A 30 6.91 -7.90 2.60
N ASN A 31 6.46 -7.04 3.51
CA ASN A 31 7.14 -5.79 3.84
C ASN A 31 7.44 -5.72 5.34
N GLY A 32 8.71 -5.46 5.67
CA GLY A 32 9.16 -5.33 7.07
C GLY A 32 8.45 -4.22 7.85
N ALA A 33 7.98 -3.16 7.18
CA ALA A 33 7.20 -2.09 7.81
C ALA A 33 5.80 -2.56 8.27
N PHE A 34 5.35 -3.71 7.78
CA PHE A 34 4.06 -4.33 8.05
C PHE A 34 4.21 -5.66 8.82
N ASP A 35 5.24 -5.77 9.66
CA ASP A 35 5.50 -6.96 10.48
C ASP A 35 5.71 -8.22 9.61
N GLY A 36 6.26 -8.04 8.41
CA GLY A 36 6.47 -9.12 7.42
C GLY A 36 5.22 -9.51 6.65
N ARG A 37 4.09 -8.83 6.84
CA ARG A 37 2.85 -9.08 6.10
C ARG A 37 2.84 -8.36 4.76
N THR A 38 1.95 -8.80 3.88
CA THR A 38 1.73 -8.15 2.60
C THR A 38 0.76 -6.96 2.76
N PRO A 39 0.85 -5.93 1.91
CA PRO A 39 -0.15 -4.86 1.89
C PRO A 39 -1.58 -5.38 1.69
N ILE A 40 -1.78 -6.44 0.90
CA ILE A 40 -3.12 -7.00 0.69
C ILE A 40 -3.69 -7.61 1.98
N ASP A 41 -2.88 -8.25 2.82
CA ASP A 41 -3.31 -8.77 4.12
C ASP A 41 -3.78 -7.64 5.04
N LEU A 42 -3.07 -6.51 5.02
CA LEU A 42 -3.42 -5.33 5.83
C LEU A 42 -4.75 -4.73 5.39
N ILE A 43 -5.01 -4.65 4.08
CA ILE A 43 -6.31 -4.19 3.56
C ILE A 43 -7.43 -5.12 4.02
N GLN A 44 -7.23 -6.44 3.92
CA GLN A 44 -8.22 -7.44 4.36
C GLN A 44 -8.47 -7.40 5.88
N SER A 45 -7.47 -6.99 6.66
CA SER A 45 -7.55 -6.90 8.12
C SER A 45 -8.03 -5.53 8.63
N GLY A 46 -8.34 -4.59 7.73
CA GLY A 46 -8.77 -3.23 8.10
C GLY A 46 -7.64 -2.30 8.55
N GLU A 47 -6.38 -2.67 8.35
CA GLU A 47 -5.18 -1.90 8.72
C GLU A 47 -4.66 -1.01 7.58
N SER A 48 -5.53 -0.64 6.63
CA SER A 48 -5.16 0.15 5.44
C SER A 48 -4.57 1.53 5.76
N LEU A 49 -4.78 2.05 6.98
CA LEU A 49 -4.17 3.29 7.45
C LEU A 49 -2.63 3.23 7.46
N ARG A 50 -2.05 2.07 7.82
CA ARG A 50 -0.58 1.89 7.83
C ARG A 50 -0.02 2.03 6.42
N ILE A 51 -0.74 1.52 5.43
CA ILE A 51 -0.35 1.60 4.03
C ILE A 51 -0.45 3.04 3.52
N ARG A 52 -1.57 3.74 3.80
CA ARG A 52 -1.71 5.16 3.42
C ARG A 52 -0.59 6.02 3.99
N LYS A 53 -0.19 5.78 5.24
CA LYS A 53 0.93 6.50 5.85
C LYS A 53 2.24 6.24 5.10
N MET A 54 2.54 4.99 4.76
CA MET A 54 3.74 4.65 3.99
C MET A 54 3.73 5.31 2.60
N ILE A 55 2.59 5.30 1.88
CA ILE A 55 2.49 5.97 0.58
C ILE A 55 2.70 7.48 0.72
N HIS A 56 2.16 8.10 1.77
CA HIS A 56 2.37 9.52 2.05
C HIS A 56 3.85 9.84 2.31
N GLU A 57 4.55 8.99 3.07
CA GLU A 57 6.00 9.13 3.32
C GLU A 57 6.81 8.97 2.02
N LEU A 58 6.43 8.04 1.14
CA LEU A 58 7.06 7.87 -0.17
C LEU A 58 6.81 9.09 -1.09
N ARG A 59 5.60 9.66 -1.07
CA ARG A 59 5.24 10.88 -1.84
C ARG A 59 5.99 12.11 -1.35
N SER A 60 6.18 12.26 -0.05
CA SER A 60 6.82 13.45 0.54
C SER A 60 8.34 13.45 0.39
N GLY A 61 8.94 12.32 -0.04
CA GLY A 61 10.40 12.18 -0.17
C GLY A 61 11.13 12.24 1.17
N GLN A 62 10.42 12.13 2.29
CA GLN A 62 11.02 12.07 3.63
C GLN A 62 11.00 10.64 4.15
N PRO A 63 12.07 9.85 3.91
CA PRO A 63 12.29 8.65 4.71
C PRO A 63 12.55 9.08 6.16
N ARG A 64 11.87 8.45 7.12
CA ARG A 64 12.22 8.55 8.54
C ARG A 64 13.46 7.72 8.85
#